data_AF-A0A1F7LF17-F1
#
_entry.id   AF-A0A1F7LF17-F1
#
_cell.length_a   1.000
_cell.length_b   1.000
_cell.length_c   1.000
_cell.angle_alpha   90.00
_cell.angle_beta   90.00
_cell.angle_gamma   90.00
#
_symmetry.space_group_name_H-M   'P 1'
#
loop_
_entity.id
_entity.type
_entity.pdbx_description
1 polymer ?
#
loop_
_entity_poly.entity_id
_entity_poly.type
_entity_poly.pdbx_seq_one_letter_code
_entity_poly.pdbx_strand_id
1 'polypeptide(L)'
;MNGYVVARGHEVGVPTPVSAAVVGLVREIDAGARTPSPSLIDQALQAAGFWRGGGQKRMVAEWVATGRRLCPARRAVPMAEDREYIEVALHGRGGQGVKTAGDLVVYALSAAGYRVNGQPLYGGERMGAPVMYFIRFKRSATPIDDRSLVRQPQVMLIFDATMLAATPRMVASLDPGGVLLVNSRKTAEELALLGRRVATVRASQIAKECGLVRGSVPIVGPVMVGAFARLTGLVSLPTLEQCVEKVTGDMPQDRIEGNFTGLRRGYEAVAPLAWRGGERA
;
A
#
# COMPACT_ATOMS: atom_id res chain seq x y z
N MET A 1 -8.10 -3.09 15.61
CA MET A 1 -6.73 -2.65 15.28
C MET A 1 -6.56 -1.15 15.43
N ASN A 2 -7.40 -0.31 14.84
CA ASN A 2 -7.54 1.05 15.35
C ASN A 2 -7.95 1.05 16.84
N GLY A 3 -8.73 0.08 17.31
CA GLY A 3 -9.00 -0.09 18.75
C GLY A 3 -7.76 -0.45 19.59
N TYR A 4 -6.75 -1.11 19.02
CA TYR A 4 -5.48 -1.39 19.69
C TYR A 4 -4.55 -0.17 19.65
N VAL A 5 -4.50 0.55 18.53
CA VAL A 5 -3.80 1.85 18.43
C VAL A 5 -4.43 2.87 19.36
N VAL A 6 -5.75 2.88 19.50
CA VAL A 6 -6.50 3.70 20.44
C VAL A 6 -6.21 3.28 21.87
N ALA A 7 -6.31 1.99 22.20
CA ALA A 7 -5.99 1.47 23.53
C ALA A 7 -4.54 1.77 23.94
N ARG A 8 -3.56 1.45 23.08
CA ARG A 8 -2.14 1.72 23.32
C ARG A 8 -1.83 3.21 23.34
N GLY A 9 -2.53 4.00 22.53
CA GLY A 9 -2.48 5.46 22.55
C GLY A 9 -2.96 6.01 23.90
N HIS A 10 -4.07 5.49 24.43
CA HIS A 10 -4.54 5.83 25.79
C HIS A 10 -3.53 5.41 26.87
N GLU A 11 -2.96 4.22 26.77
CA GLU A 11 -1.95 3.71 27.73
C GLU A 11 -0.69 4.60 27.79
N VAL A 12 -0.26 5.17 26.67
CA VAL A 12 0.95 6.01 26.58
C VAL A 12 0.66 7.51 26.47
N GLY A 13 -0.59 7.92 26.70
CA GLY A 13 -1.01 9.34 26.69
C GLY A 13 -0.99 10.02 25.30
N VAL A 14 -0.90 9.26 24.21
CA VAL A 14 -0.86 9.79 22.84
C VAL A 14 -2.27 9.81 22.25
N PRO A 15 -2.82 10.98 21.88
CA PRO A 15 -4.14 11.07 21.27
C PRO A 15 -4.14 10.42 19.89
N THR A 16 -5.14 9.58 19.62
CA THR A 16 -5.32 8.87 18.33
C THR A 16 -6.65 9.21 17.64
N PRO A 17 -6.99 10.50 17.46
CA PRO A 17 -8.31 10.94 17.02
C PRO A 17 -8.78 10.33 15.68
N VAL A 18 -7.88 10.17 14.71
CA VAL A 18 -8.22 9.53 13.41
C VAL A 18 -8.51 8.05 13.60
N SER A 19 -7.64 7.33 14.30
CA SER A 19 -7.87 5.90 14.56
C SER A 19 -9.16 5.70 15.35
N ALA A 20 -9.44 6.52 16.37
CA ALA A 20 -10.68 6.49 17.14
C ALA A 20 -11.92 6.69 16.26
N ALA A 21 -11.90 7.71 15.39
CA ALA A 21 -12.98 7.96 14.44
C ALA A 21 -13.19 6.81 13.46
N VAL A 22 -12.10 6.23 12.93
CA VAL A 22 -12.20 5.05 12.05
C VAL A 22 -12.75 3.84 12.81
N VAL A 23 -12.39 3.60 14.09
CA VAL A 23 -13.03 2.52 14.89
C VAL A 23 -14.54 2.73 14.98
N GLY A 24 -14.97 3.95 15.27
CA GLY A 24 -16.39 4.28 15.39
C GLY A 24 -17.16 3.94 14.12
N LEU A 25 -16.69 4.46 12.98
CA LEU A 25 -17.32 4.22 11.67
C LEU A 25 -17.38 2.73 11.30
N VAL A 26 -16.37 1.96 11.69
CA VAL A 26 -16.32 0.52 11.39
C VAL A 26 -17.30 -0.25 12.26
N ARG A 27 -17.46 0.12 13.53
CA ARG A 27 -18.51 -0.46 14.39
C ARG A 27 -19.90 -0.23 13.81
N GLU A 28 -20.14 0.94 13.22
CA GLU A 28 -21.41 1.23 12.52
C GLU A 28 -21.61 0.35 11.29
N ILE A 29 -20.55 0.09 10.51
CA ILE A 29 -20.61 -0.82 9.35
C ILE A 29 -20.86 -2.27 9.80
N ASP A 30 -20.12 -2.75 10.79
CA ASP A 30 -20.25 -4.11 11.32
C ASP A 30 -21.66 -4.34 11.91
N ALA A 31 -22.27 -3.30 12.48
CA ALA A 31 -23.65 -3.31 12.98
C ALA A 31 -24.72 -3.17 11.88
N GLY A 32 -24.33 -3.04 10.60
CA GLY A 32 -25.24 -2.83 9.48
C GLY A 32 -25.87 -1.45 9.42
N ALA A 33 -25.48 -0.52 10.31
CA ALA A 33 -26.01 0.84 10.36
C ALA A 33 -25.46 1.75 9.25
N ARG A 34 -24.41 1.31 8.53
CA ARG A 34 -23.73 2.12 7.52
C ARG A 34 -23.12 1.26 6.41
N THR A 35 -23.16 1.76 5.18
CA THR A 35 -22.54 1.10 4.02
C THR A 35 -21.10 1.58 3.78
N PRO A 36 -20.14 0.69 3.47
CA PRO A 36 -18.77 1.07 3.11
C PRO A 36 -18.73 2.00 1.89
N SER A 37 -17.99 3.11 1.98
CA SER A 37 -17.80 4.04 0.86
C SER A 37 -16.49 4.82 0.95
N PRO A 38 -15.99 5.40 -0.17
CA PRO A 38 -14.76 6.21 -0.16
C PRO A 38 -14.85 7.45 0.72
N SER A 39 -16.05 8.03 0.87
CA SER A 39 -16.27 9.24 1.67
C SER A 39 -16.14 8.99 3.17
N LEU A 40 -16.13 7.73 3.62
CA LEU A 40 -15.90 7.39 5.02
C LEU A 40 -14.51 7.78 5.51
N ILE A 41 -13.50 7.79 4.64
CA ILE A 41 -12.18 8.29 5.03
C ILE A 41 -12.28 9.79 5.34
N ASP A 42 -13.03 10.55 4.53
CA ASP A 42 -13.24 11.98 4.78
C ASP A 42 -14.04 12.19 6.07
N GLN A 43 -15.08 11.40 6.30
CA GLN A 43 -15.88 11.46 7.54
C GLN A 43 -15.06 11.08 8.78
N ALA A 44 -14.17 10.10 8.68
CA ALA A 44 -13.26 9.73 9.77
C ALA A 44 -12.31 10.88 10.11
N LEU A 45 -11.75 11.51 9.07
CA LEU A 45 -10.87 12.67 9.24
C LEU A 45 -11.65 13.88 9.77
N GLN A 46 -12.92 14.06 9.37
CA GLN A 46 -13.82 15.11 9.87
C GLN A 46 -14.11 14.94 11.35
N ALA A 47 -14.57 13.75 11.74
CA ALA A 47 -14.85 13.41 13.14
C ALA A 47 -13.60 13.51 14.03
N ALA A 48 -12.42 13.27 13.46
CA ALA A 48 -11.14 13.44 14.13
C ALA A 48 -10.63 14.89 14.17
N GLY A 49 -11.37 15.86 13.61
CA GLY A 49 -11.01 17.27 13.58
C GLY A 49 -9.96 17.66 12.53
N PHE A 50 -9.57 16.74 11.64
CA PHE A 50 -8.57 16.96 10.58
C PHE A 50 -9.18 17.27 9.21
N TRP A 51 -10.50 17.37 9.11
CA TRP A 51 -11.15 17.72 7.86
C TRP A 51 -12.40 18.56 8.16
N ARG A 52 -12.54 19.70 7.50
CA ARG A 52 -13.79 20.49 7.48
C ARG A 52 -14.16 20.60 6.01
N GLY A 53 -15.32 20.08 5.63
CA GLY A 53 -15.69 19.91 4.22
C GLY A 53 -15.56 21.20 3.39
N GLY A 54 -15.20 21.02 2.11
CA GLY A 54 -15.13 22.10 1.12
C GLY A 54 -13.68 22.53 0.81
N GLY A 55 -13.22 22.20 -0.41
CA GLY A 55 -12.02 22.77 -1.02
C GLY A 55 -10.69 22.34 -0.40
N GLN A 56 -9.98 21.45 -1.11
CA GLN A 56 -8.53 21.25 -0.94
C GLN A 56 -7.82 22.60 -0.84
N LYS A 57 -7.03 22.80 0.22
CA LYS A 57 -5.70 23.48 0.25
C LYS A 57 -5.34 24.09 1.60
N ARG A 58 -6.30 24.50 2.45
CA ARG A 58 -5.98 25.34 3.62
C ARG A 58 -5.12 24.64 4.69
N MET A 59 -5.47 23.40 5.05
CA MET A 59 -4.76 22.67 6.10
C MET A 59 -3.40 22.10 5.63
N VAL A 60 -3.30 21.72 4.34
CA VAL A 60 -2.02 21.30 3.74
C VAL A 60 -1.06 22.50 3.63
N ALA A 61 -1.58 23.69 3.32
CA ALA A 61 -0.78 24.91 3.22
C ALA A 61 -0.23 25.39 4.58
N GLU A 62 -1.03 25.38 5.64
CA GLU A 62 -0.55 25.68 7.01
C GLU A 62 0.44 24.62 7.53
N TRP A 63 0.33 23.38 7.05
CA TRP A 63 1.25 22.29 7.40
C TRP A 63 2.61 22.40 6.69
N VAL A 64 2.62 22.78 5.40
CA VAL A 64 3.87 23.11 4.69
C VAL A 64 4.58 24.28 5.38
N ALA A 65 3.83 25.24 5.91
CA ALA A 65 4.37 26.40 6.61
C ALA A 65 4.93 26.10 8.02
N THR A 66 4.50 25.02 8.68
CA THR A 66 4.90 24.66 10.06
C THR A 66 6.06 23.64 10.15
N GLY A 67 6.69 23.29 9.02
CA GLY A 67 8.07 22.78 9.03
C GLY A 67 8.29 21.34 9.54
N ARG A 68 7.36 20.41 9.33
CA ARG A 68 7.69 18.97 9.44
C ARG A 68 8.17 18.46 8.09
N ARG A 69 9.50 18.33 7.99
CA ARG A 69 10.29 17.97 6.79
C ARG A 69 9.60 16.90 5.93
N LEU A 70 9.28 17.25 4.68
CA LEU A 70 9.34 16.27 3.59
C LEU A 70 10.79 15.81 3.55
N CYS A 71 11.06 14.56 3.94
CA CYS A 71 12.42 14.03 3.84
C CYS A 71 12.84 14.09 2.36
N PRO A 72 13.95 14.77 2.02
CA PRO A 72 14.51 14.64 0.69
C PRO A 72 14.85 13.17 0.47
N ALA A 73 14.58 12.70 -0.74
CA ALA A 73 14.70 11.31 -1.16
C ALA A 73 16.02 10.64 -0.71
N ARG A 74 15.97 9.31 -0.55
CA ARG A 74 17.09 8.34 -0.44
C ARG A 74 17.42 7.72 0.92
N ARG A 75 16.46 7.48 1.81
CA ARG A 75 16.62 6.34 2.74
C ARG A 75 15.56 5.31 2.46
N ALA A 76 16.03 4.15 2.00
CA ALA A 76 15.29 2.91 1.91
C ALA A 76 14.40 2.77 3.14
N VAL A 77 13.23 2.15 2.96
CA VAL A 77 12.41 1.69 4.08
C VAL A 77 13.35 1.18 5.16
N PRO A 78 13.32 1.71 6.41
CA PRO A 78 14.16 1.18 7.47
C PRO A 78 13.67 -0.22 7.74
N MET A 79 14.23 -1.16 6.99
CA MET A 79 14.17 -2.58 7.25
C MET A 79 14.84 -2.72 8.60
N ALA A 80 14.10 -3.18 9.61
CA ALA A 80 14.69 -3.45 10.91
C ALA A 80 15.88 -4.38 10.67
N GLU A 81 17.10 -3.87 10.92
CA GLU A 81 18.36 -4.56 10.64
C GLU A 81 18.47 -5.89 11.41
N ASP A 82 17.60 -6.09 12.40
CA ASP A 82 17.53 -7.25 13.28
C ASP A 82 16.58 -8.38 12.84
N ARG A 83 15.91 -8.29 11.67
CA ARG A 83 14.96 -9.33 11.23
C ARG A 83 15.58 -10.30 10.23
N GLU A 84 15.38 -11.60 10.47
CA GLU A 84 15.78 -12.66 9.52
C GLU A 84 15.06 -12.53 8.17
N TYR A 85 13.80 -12.05 8.18
CA TYR A 85 12.95 -11.93 7.01
C TYR A 85 12.46 -10.51 6.79
N ILE A 86 12.28 -10.18 5.51
CA ILE A 86 11.48 -9.05 5.05
C ILE A 86 10.18 -9.60 4.46
N GLU A 87 9.08 -8.96 4.81
CA GLU A 87 7.73 -9.34 4.45
C GLU A 87 7.01 -8.20 3.72
N VAL A 88 6.34 -8.55 2.62
CA VAL A 88 5.54 -7.64 1.82
C VAL A 88 4.12 -8.21 1.69
N ALA A 89 3.12 -7.34 1.80
CA ALA A 89 1.73 -7.71 1.57
C ALA A 89 1.12 -6.84 0.47
N LEU A 90 0.48 -7.47 -0.51
CA LEU A 90 -0.29 -6.80 -1.55
C LEU A 90 -1.76 -7.07 -1.27
N HIS A 91 -2.56 -6.02 -1.28
CA HIS A 91 -4.00 -6.09 -1.09
C HIS A 91 -4.70 -5.37 -2.23
N GLY A 92 -5.70 -6.03 -2.82
CA GLY A 92 -6.53 -5.44 -3.86
C GLY A 92 -7.81 -6.23 -4.07
N ARG A 93 -8.44 -6.02 -5.22
CA ARG A 93 -9.65 -6.71 -5.64
C ARG A 93 -9.38 -7.58 -6.87
N GLY A 94 -10.19 -8.62 -7.03
CA GLY A 94 -10.20 -9.43 -8.25
C GLY A 94 -10.28 -8.56 -9.50
N GLY A 95 -9.41 -8.81 -10.48
CA GLY A 95 -9.32 -8.02 -11.72
C GLY A 95 -8.27 -6.89 -11.71
N GLN A 96 -7.73 -6.49 -10.55
CA GLN A 96 -6.73 -5.42 -10.46
C GLN A 96 -5.28 -5.87 -10.70
N GLY A 97 -5.05 -7.17 -10.92
CA GLY A 97 -3.72 -7.73 -11.18
C GLY A 97 -2.87 -7.99 -9.93
N VAL A 98 -3.47 -8.18 -8.75
CA VAL A 98 -2.73 -8.42 -7.48
C VAL A 98 -1.85 -9.66 -7.55
N LYS A 99 -2.38 -10.79 -8.06
CA LYS A 99 -1.62 -12.05 -8.16
C LYS A 99 -0.43 -11.91 -9.09
N THR A 100 -0.65 -11.41 -10.30
CA THR A 100 0.40 -11.17 -11.30
C THR A 100 1.47 -10.20 -10.77
N ALA A 101 1.07 -9.14 -10.06
CA ALA A 101 1.99 -8.22 -9.41
C ALA A 101 2.83 -8.90 -8.31
N GLY A 102 2.22 -9.77 -7.50
CA GLY A 102 2.93 -10.56 -6.49
C GLY A 102 3.96 -11.50 -7.12
N ASP A 103 3.56 -12.24 -8.16
CA ASP A 103 4.46 -13.13 -8.91
C ASP A 103 5.63 -12.33 -9.52
N LEU A 104 5.37 -11.16 -10.10
CA LEU A 104 6.41 -10.28 -10.66
C LEU A 104 7.43 -9.83 -9.60
N VAL A 105 6.96 -9.42 -8.42
CA VAL A 105 7.84 -9.04 -7.31
C VAL A 105 8.66 -10.24 -6.83
N VAL A 106 8.05 -11.44 -6.76
CA VAL A 106 8.77 -12.68 -6.39
C VAL A 106 9.88 -13.00 -7.39
N TYR A 107 9.59 -12.97 -8.69
CA TYR A 107 10.60 -13.21 -9.72
C TYR A 107 11.72 -12.18 -9.68
N ALA A 108 11.39 -10.90 -9.50
CA ALA A 108 12.39 -9.84 -9.45
C ALA A 108 13.27 -9.91 -8.19
N LEU A 109 12.70 -10.23 -7.03
CA LEU A 109 13.47 -10.47 -5.81
C LEU A 109 14.37 -11.70 -5.95
N SER A 110 13.87 -12.78 -6.56
CA SER A 110 14.70 -13.96 -6.84
C SER A 110 15.85 -13.64 -7.80
N ALA A 111 15.60 -12.83 -8.84
CA ALA A 111 16.63 -12.37 -9.77
C ALA A 111 17.65 -11.42 -9.10
N ALA A 112 17.23 -10.68 -8.07
CA ALA A 112 18.10 -9.86 -7.24
C ALA A 112 18.88 -10.66 -6.16
N GLY A 113 18.81 -12.00 -6.18
CA GLY A 113 19.59 -12.88 -5.32
C GLY A 113 18.96 -13.18 -3.95
N TYR A 114 17.71 -12.80 -3.72
CA TYR A 114 17.01 -13.16 -2.49
C TYR A 114 16.46 -14.59 -2.56
N ARG A 115 16.39 -15.25 -1.40
CA ARG A 115 15.49 -16.39 -1.21
C ARG A 115 14.10 -15.85 -0.94
N VAL A 116 13.08 -16.32 -1.67
CA VAL A 116 11.73 -15.75 -1.67
C VAL A 116 10.69 -16.86 -1.60
N ASN A 117 9.65 -16.63 -0.81
CA ASN A 117 8.41 -17.39 -0.78
C ASN A 117 7.25 -16.43 -1.04
N GLY A 118 6.37 -16.76 -1.98
CA GLY A 118 5.21 -15.97 -2.36
C GLY A 118 3.94 -16.81 -2.27
N GLN A 119 2.89 -16.26 -1.65
CA GLN A 119 1.65 -16.97 -1.39
C GLN A 119 0.45 -16.08 -1.70
N PRO A 120 -0.34 -16.38 -2.76
CA PRO A 120 -1.61 -15.72 -3.00
C PRO A 120 -2.67 -16.23 -2.03
N LEU A 121 -3.54 -15.34 -1.57
CA LEU A 121 -4.73 -15.67 -0.79
C LEU A 121 -5.95 -15.02 -1.44
N TYR A 122 -6.94 -15.84 -1.75
CA TYR A 122 -8.19 -15.41 -2.38
C TYR A 122 -9.31 -15.37 -1.35
N GLY A 123 -10.10 -14.29 -1.32
CA GLY A 123 -11.36 -14.27 -0.60
C GLY A 123 -12.36 -15.28 -1.18
N GLY A 124 -13.27 -15.79 -0.35
CA GLY A 124 -14.27 -16.80 -0.74
C GLY A 124 -15.36 -16.32 -1.72
N GLU A 125 -15.34 -15.05 -2.12
CA GLU A 125 -16.36 -14.42 -2.96
C GLU A 125 -15.94 -14.43 -4.46
N ARG A 126 -16.92 -14.44 -5.39
CA ARG A 126 -16.66 -14.30 -6.84
C ARG A 126 -16.49 -12.81 -7.21
N MET A 127 -15.68 -12.51 -8.24
CA MET A 127 -15.43 -11.20 -8.90
C MET A 127 -15.46 -9.93 -8.03
N GLY A 128 -14.33 -9.23 -7.90
CA GLY A 128 -14.21 -8.03 -7.05
C GLY A 128 -13.95 -8.34 -5.58
N ALA A 129 -13.92 -9.63 -5.23
CA ALA A 129 -13.51 -10.17 -3.95
C ALA A 129 -12.09 -9.69 -3.56
N PRO A 130 -11.81 -9.56 -2.26
CA PRO A 130 -10.47 -9.26 -1.77
C PRO A 130 -9.47 -10.30 -2.27
N VAL A 131 -8.40 -9.83 -2.90
CA VAL A 131 -7.23 -10.65 -3.28
C VAL A 131 -6.04 -10.12 -2.51
N MET A 132 -5.32 -11.04 -1.88
CA MET A 132 -4.13 -10.75 -1.13
C MET A 132 -2.96 -11.55 -1.70
N TYR A 133 -1.76 -11.01 -1.58
CA TYR A 133 -0.53 -11.73 -1.90
C TYR A 133 0.52 -11.41 -0.86
N PHE A 134 1.05 -12.44 -0.22
CA PHE A 134 2.05 -12.30 0.82
C PHE A 134 3.39 -12.80 0.31
N ILE A 135 4.44 -12.02 0.54
CA ILE A 135 5.79 -12.32 0.11
C ILE A 135 6.67 -12.27 1.34
N ARG A 136 7.46 -13.31 1.56
CA ARG A 136 8.51 -13.37 2.58
C ARG A 136 9.83 -13.66 1.89
N PHE A 137 10.86 -12.89 2.19
CA PHE A 137 12.17 -13.11 1.60
C PHE A 137 13.29 -12.77 2.57
N LYS A 138 14.47 -13.34 2.30
CA LYS A 138 15.70 -13.05 3.04
C LYS A 138 16.90 -13.07 2.10
N ARG A 139 17.98 -12.41 2.53
CA ARG A 139 19.25 -12.38 1.78
C ARG A 139 20.08 -13.65 1.98
N SER A 140 19.94 -14.32 3.13
CA SER A 140 20.63 -15.59 3.39
C SER A 140 20.26 -16.66 2.35
N ALA A 141 21.23 -17.50 2.01
CA ALA A 141 21.04 -18.63 1.10
C ALA A 141 20.21 -19.78 1.71
N THR A 142 20.01 -19.77 3.04
CA THR A 142 19.25 -20.82 3.74
C THR A 142 17.79 -20.88 3.29
N PRO A 143 17.16 -22.07 3.27
CA PRO A 143 15.74 -22.20 2.94
C PRO A 143 14.82 -21.36 3.85
N ILE A 144 13.64 -21.03 3.33
CA ILE A 144 12.54 -20.45 4.11
C ILE A 144 11.57 -21.58 4.45
N ASP A 145 11.73 -22.15 5.65
CA ASP A 145 10.87 -23.24 6.12
C ASP A 145 9.54 -22.73 6.69
N ASP A 146 9.50 -21.46 7.13
CA ASP A 146 8.27 -20.84 7.61
C ASP A 146 7.28 -20.60 6.46
N ARG A 147 6.23 -21.43 6.43
CA ARG A 147 5.10 -21.36 5.49
C ARG A 147 3.87 -20.66 6.05
N SER A 148 3.95 -20.08 7.25
CA SER A 148 2.86 -19.30 7.83
C SER A 148 2.56 -18.03 7.02
N LEU A 149 1.33 -17.56 7.14
CA LEU A 149 0.94 -16.28 6.53
C LEU A 149 1.70 -15.11 7.17
N VAL A 150 2.08 -14.16 6.33
CA VAL A 150 2.67 -12.88 6.75
C VAL A 150 1.71 -12.15 7.70
N ARG A 151 2.19 -11.83 8.90
CA ARG A 151 1.39 -11.16 9.93
C ARG A 151 1.74 -9.69 10.09
N GLN A 152 3.01 -9.33 9.89
CA GLN A 152 3.50 -7.97 10.12
C GLN A 152 4.43 -7.50 8.99
N PRO A 153 3.89 -7.23 7.78
CA PRO A 153 4.69 -6.83 6.64
C PRO A 153 5.38 -5.49 6.89
N GLN A 154 6.61 -5.33 6.39
CA GLN A 154 7.33 -4.05 6.40
C GLN A 154 6.93 -3.17 5.22
N VAL A 155 6.40 -3.77 4.15
CA VAL A 155 5.86 -3.02 3.01
C VAL A 155 4.47 -3.54 2.67
N MET A 156 3.51 -2.64 2.54
CA MET A 156 2.14 -2.99 2.19
C MET A 156 1.67 -2.17 0.98
N LEU A 157 1.24 -2.87 -0.07
CA LEU A 157 0.69 -2.26 -1.28
C LEU A 157 -0.84 -2.38 -1.24
N ILE A 158 -1.53 -1.26 -1.38
CA ILE A 158 -2.99 -1.19 -1.42
C ILE A 158 -3.42 -0.73 -2.82
N PHE A 159 -4.01 -1.64 -3.59
CA PHE A 159 -4.37 -1.41 -4.99
C PHE A 159 -5.66 -0.60 -5.12
N ASP A 160 -6.40 -0.41 -4.03
CA ASP A 160 -7.62 0.40 -3.98
C ASP A 160 -7.77 1.07 -2.61
N ALA A 161 -7.69 2.40 -2.57
CA ALA A 161 -7.82 3.18 -1.33
C ALA A 161 -9.15 2.93 -0.58
N THR A 162 -10.21 2.47 -1.25
CA THR A 162 -11.48 2.13 -0.58
C THR A 162 -11.33 0.97 0.41
N MET A 163 -10.32 0.11 0.23
CA MET A 163 -10.01 -0.98 1.16
C MET A 163 -9.49 -0.48 2.50
N LEU A 164 -8.95 0.74 2.58
CA LEU A 164 -8.51 1.34 3.84
C LEU A 164 -9.70 1.56 4.80
N ALA A 165 -10.87 1.91 4.26
CA ALA A 165 -12.10 2.06 5.03
C ALA A 165 -12.76 0.71 5.32
N ALA A 166 -12.80 -0.19 4.33
CA ALA A 166 -13.46 -1.48 4.45
C ALA A 166 -12.72 -2.47 5.37
N THR A 167 -11.39 -2.36 5.49
CA THR A 167 -10.57 -3.32 6.25
C THR A 167 -9.57 -2.61 7.18
N PRO A 168 -10.01 -2.03 8.31
CA PRO A 168 -9.10 -1.33 9.23
C PRO A 168 -8.05 -2.23 9.88
N ARG A 169 -8.31 -3.55 9.93
CA ARG A 169 -7.35 -4.56 10.39
C ARG A 169 -6.18 -4.76 9.41
N MET A 170 -6.30 -4.31 8.17
CA MET A 170 -5.25 -4.41 7.16
C MET A 170 -4.12 -3.42 7.46
N VAL A 171 -4.44 -2.13 7.58
CA VAL A 171 -3.41 -1.08 7.77
C VAL A 171 -2.60 -1.29 9.03
N ALA A 172 -3.21 -1.81 10.09
CA ALA A 172 -2.49 -1.99 11.34
C ALA A 172 -1.81 -3.36 11.50
N SER A 173 -1.96 -4.28 10.54
CA SER A 173 -1.05 -5.42 10.44
C SER A 173 0.29 -4.97 9.89
N LEU A 174 0.38 -3.84 9.17
CA LEU A 174 1.65 -3.23 8.78
C LEU A 174 2.53 -2.97 10.02
N ASP A 175 3.80 -3.33 9.89
CA ASP A 175 4.83 -3.05 10.88
C ASP A 175 4.81 -1.55 11.30
N PRO A 176 5.03 -1.20 12.59
CA PRO A 176 5.09 0.19 13.04
C PRO A 176 6.08 1.07 12.26
N GLY A 177 7.22 0.52 11.84
CA GLY A 177 8.20 1.18 10.99
C GLY A 177 7.96 1.00 9.48
N GLY A 178 6.97 0.19 9.12
CA GLY A 178 6.66 -0.19 7.76
C GLY A 178 6.08 0.93 6.90
N VAL A 179 6.04 0.67 5.60
CA VAL A 179 5.63 1.62 4.56
C VAL A 179 4.39 1.12 3.84
N LEU A 180 3.43 2.03 3.68
CA LEU A 180 2.18 1.83 2.98
C LEU A 180 2.23 2.53 1.62
N LEU A 181 2.16 1.78 0.53
CA LEU A 181 2.04 2.30 -0.84
C LEU A 181 0.59 2.16 -1.30
N VAL A 182 -0.08 3.27 -1.57
CA VAL A 182 -1.53 3.30 -1.86
C VAL A 182 -1.81 3.82 -3.26
N ASN A 183 -2.60 3.07 -4.03
CA ASN A 183 -3.29 3.61 -5.20
C ASN A 183 -4.41 4.55 -4.74
N SER A 184 -4.19 5.86 -4.85
CA SER A 184 -5.12 6.85 -4.31
C SER A 184 -5.14 8.13 -5.14
N ARG A 185 -6.28 8.82 -5.08
CA ARG A 185 -6.39 10.22 -5.53
C ARG A 185 -5.97 11.22 -4.46
N LYS A 186 -5.95 10.79 -3.19
CA LYS A 186 -5.43 11.57 -2.06
C LYS A 186 -3.91 11.57 -2.10
N THR A 187 -3.34 12.65 -1.57
CA THR A 187 -1.90 12.83 -1.39
C THR A 187 -1.36 11.92 -0.28
N ALA A 188 -0.05 11.72 -0.25
CA ALA A 188 0.62 10.95 0.78
C ALA A 188 0.44 11.61 2.16
N GLU A 189 0.44 12.93 2.21
CA GLU A 189 0.24 13.75 3.41
C GLU A 189 -1.15 13.55 4.02
N GLU A 190 -2.20 13.58 3.19
CA GLU A 190 -3.58 13.33 3.63
C GLU A 190 -3.72 11.93 4.23
N LEU A 191 -3.03 10.92 3.68
CA LEU A 191 -3.08 9.55 4.16
C LEU A 191 -2.10 9.27 5.32
N ALA A 192 -1.05 10.07 5.50
CA ALA A 192 -0.13 9.96 6.62
C ALA A 192 -0.82 10.27 7.98
N LEU A 193 -2.01 10.89 7.96
CA LEU A 193 -2.89 11.05 9.12
C LEU A 193 -3.33 9.72 9.74
N LEU A 194 -3.16 8.60 9.04
CA LEU A 194 -3.32 7.24 9.57
C LEU A 194 -2.20 6.83 10.56
N GLY A 195 -1.21 7.70 10.81
CA GLY A 195 -0.07 7.39 11.67
C GLY A 195 0.91 6.38 11.05
N ARG A 196 0.93 6.28 9.72
CA ARG A 196 1.77 5.34 8.95
C ARG A 196 2.64 6.09 7.94
N ARG A 197 3.72 5.45 7.48
CA ARG A 197 4.58 6.01 6.43
C ARG A 197 3.88 5.72 5.13
N VAL A 198 3.44 6.75 4.42
CA VAL A 198 2.60 6.57 3.24
C VAL A 198 3.30 7.14 2.01
N ALA A 199 3.24 6.40 0.91
CA ALA A 199 3.47 6.90 -0.43
C ALA A 199 2.20 6.64 -1.26
N THR A 200 1.93 7.52 -2.21
CA THR A 200 0.75 7.41 -3.07
C THR A 200 1.12 7.45 -4.54
N VAL A 201 0.37 6.72 -5.35
CA VAL A 201 0.44 6.79 -6.82
C VAL A 201 -0.98 6.75 -7.38
N ARG A 202 -1.26 7.49 -8.45
CA ARG A 202 -2.56 7.45 -9.14
C ARG A 202 -2.62 6.26 -10.11
N ALA A 203 -2.40 5.04 -9.59
CA ALA A 203 -2.21 3.87 -10.41
C ALA A 203 -3.43 3.51 -11.28
N SER A 204 -4.65 3.73 -10.79
CA SER A 204 -5.87 3.56 -11.60
C SER A 204 -5.94 4.50 -12.81
N GLN A 205 -5.39 5.70 -12.70
CA GLN A 205 -5.36 6.65 -13.81
C GLN A 205 -4.29 6.24 -14.82
N ILE A 206 -3.07 5.99 -14.35
CA ILE A 206 -1.94 5.57 -15.18
C ILE A 206 -2.28 4.29 -15.94
N ALA A 207 -2.87 3.29 -15.28
CA ALA A 207 -3.27 2.04 -15.92
C ALA A 207 -4.24 2.26 -17.09
N LYS A 208 -5.24 3.14 -16.92
CA LYS A 208 -6.18 3.48 -18.00
C LYS A 208 -5.49 4.15 -19.19
N GLU A 209 -4.61 5.10 -18.91
CA GLU A 209 -3.83 5.80 -19.94
C GLU A 209 -2.86 4.86 -20.68
N CYS A 210 -2.43 3.77 -20.05
CA CYS A 210 -1.62 2.72 -20.66
C CYS A 210 -2.44 1.60 -21.32
N GLY A 211 -3.76 1.74 -21.45
CA GLY A 211 -4.62 0.69 -22.04
C GLY A 211 -4.81 -0.55 -21.17
N LEU A 212 -4.33 -0.54 -19.92
CA LEU A 212 -4.43 -1.65 -18.97
C LEU A 212 -5.79 -1.67 -18.27
N VAL A 213 -6.83 -2.05 -19.01
CA VAL A 213 -8.20 -2.13 -18.51
C VAL A 213 -8.83 -3.46 -18.94
N ARG A 214 -9.52 -4.13 -18.02
CA ARG A 214 -10.37 -5.29 -18.31
C ARG A 214 -11.82 -4.95 -17.99
N GLY A 215 -12.64 -4.76 -19.02
CA GLY A 215 -14.00 -4.24 -18.86
C GLY A 215 -13.94 -2.81 -18.30
N SER A 216 -14.49 -2.60 -17.11
CA SER A 216 -14.43 -1.32 -16.38
C SER A 216 -13.35 -1.26 -15.30
N VAL A 217 -12.59 -2.34 -15.10
CA VAL A 217 -11.62 -2.49 -14.01
C VAL A 217 -10.20 -2.19 -14.50
N PRO A 218 -9.52 -1.14 -13.97
CA PRO A 218 -8.12 -0.89 -14.26
C PRO A 218 -7.21 -1.97 -13.67
N ILE A 219 -6.26 -2.46 -14.46
CA ILE A 219 -5.23 -3.42 -14.03
C ILE A 219 -4.04 -2.62 -13.50
N VAL A 220 -4.06 -2.30 -12.22
CA VAL A 220 -3.09 -1.37 -11.60
C VAL A 220 -1.78 -2.03 -11.17
N GLY A 221 -1.72 -3.37 -11.19
CA GLY A 221 -0.55 -4.15 -10.76
C GLY A 221 0.80 -3.65 -11.26
N PRO A 222 1.01 -3.48 -12.59
CA PRO A 222 2.30 -3.05 -13.12
C PRO A 222 2.74 -1.69 -12.57
N VAL A 223 1.81 -0.74 -12.51
CA VAL A 223 2.06 0.60 -11.97
C VAL A 223 2.43 0.55 -10.49
N MET A 224 1.72 -0.27 -9.71
CA MET A 224 2.01 -0.45 -8.28
C MET A 224 3.38 -1.09 -8.05
N VAL A 225 3.79 -2.05 -8.90
CA VAL A 225 5.09 -2.71 -8.80
C VAL A 225 6.24 -1.76 -9.16
N GLY A 226 6.08 -0.93 -10.19
CA GLY A 226 7.04 0.11 -10.51
C GLY A 226 7.23 1.11 -9.36
N ALA A 227 6.11 1.57 -8.79
CA ALA A 227 6.12 2.44 -7.61
C ALA A 227 6.81 1.78 -6.40
N PHE A 228 6.58 0.49 -6.17
CA PHE A 228 7.26 -0.30 -5.13
C PHE A 228 8.77 -0.34 -5.33
N ALA A 229 9.26 -0.59 -6.54
CA ALA A 229 10.70 -0.62 -6.81
C ALA A 229 11.35 0.73 -6.54
N ARG A 230 10.72 1.83 -6.97
CA ARG A 230 11.21 3.19 -6.69
C ARG A 230 11.26 3.48 -5.18
N LEU A 231 10.21 3.11 -4.47
CA LEU A 231 10.03 3.43 -3.06
C LEU A 231 10.98 2.63 -2.17
N THR A 232 11.19 1.36 -2.48
CA THR A 232 11.93 0.43 -1.62
C THR A 232 13.38 0.25 -2.00
N GLY A 233 13.71 0.35 -3.31
CA GLY A 233 15.03 0.02 -3.82
C GLY A 233 15.41 -1.47 -3.69
N LEU A 234 14.48 -2.34 -3.29
CA LEU A 234 14.72 -3.78 -3.10
C LEU A 234 15.01 -4.51 -4.42
N VAL A 235 14.43 -4.00 -5.50
CA VAL A 235 14.63 -4.47 -6.88
C VAL A 235 14.79 -3.26 -7.80
N SER A 236 15.59 -3.42 -8.86
CA SER A 236 15.79 -2.36 -9.85
C SER A 236 14.67 -2.39 -10.90
N LEU A 237 14.42 -1.24 -11.53
CA LEU A 237 13.50 -1.14 -12.68
C LEU A 237 13.92 -2.09 -13.83
N PRO A 238 15.20 -2.14 -14.26
CA PRO A 238 15.65 -3.11 -15.26
C PRO A 238 15.40 -4.57 -14.88
N THR A 239 15.61 -4.94 -13.61
CA THR A 239 15.33 -6.31 -13.13
C THR A 239 13.85 -6.65 -13.23
N LEU A 240 12.98 -5.69 -12.92
CA LEU A 240 11.54 -5.87 -13.09
C LEU A 240 11.17 -6.06 -14.55
N GLU A 241 11.68 -5.23 -15.45
CA GLU A 241 11.42 -5.30 -16.89
C GLU A 241 11.81 -6.67 -17.47
N GLN A 242 12.97 -7.21 -17.09
CA GLN A 242 13.40 -8.56 -17.48
C GLN A 242 12.46 -9.67 -16.97
N CYS A 243 11.69 -9.41 -15.92
CA CYS A 243 10.76 -10.37 -15.33
C CYS A 243 9.31 -10.19 -15.81
N VAL A 244 8.97 -9.07 -16.47
CA VAL A 244 7.60 -8.81 -16.96
C VAL A 244 7.16 -9.92 -17.90
N GLU A 245 8.00 -10.31 -18.86
CA GLU A 245 7.68 -11.36 -19.83
C GLU A 245 7.39 -12.71 -19.17
N LYS A 246 8.02 -13.01 -18.02
CA LYS A 246 7.76 -14.27 -17.29
C LYS A 246 6.34 -14.35 -16.72
N VAL A 247 5.69 -13.22 -16.48
CA VAL A 247 4.33 -13.14 -15.94
C VAL A 247 3.29 -12.72 -16.97
N THR A 248 3.70 -12.19 -18.12
CA THR A 248 2.80 -11.70 -19.17
C THR A 248 3.05 -12.31 -20.55
N GLY A 249 3.94 -13.30 -20.70
CA GLY A 249 4.33 -13.84 -22.02
C GLY A 249 3.19 -14.41 -22.86
N ASP A 250 2.14 -14.92 -22.21
CA ASP A 250 0.95 -15.45 -22.88
C ASP A 250 -0.11 -14.37 -23.19
N MET A 251 0.19 -13.09 -22.93
CA MET A 251 -0.73 -11.97 -23.17
C MET A 251 -0.54 -11.37 -24.57
N PRO A 252 -1.59 -10.74 -25.13
CA PRO A 252 -1.47 -9.92 -26.34
C PRO A 252 -0.39 -8.84 -26.22
N GLN A 253 0.28 -8.54 -27.35
CA GLN A 253 1.46 -7.66 -27.38
C GLN A 253 1.17 -6.24 -26.87
N ASP A 254 0.01 -5.68 -27.22
CA ASP A 254 -0.47 -4.38 -26.72
C ASP A 254 -0.56 -4.36 -25.19
N ARG A 255 -0.97 -5.47 -24.57
CA ARG A 255 -0.98 -5.60 -23.11
C ARG A 255 0.42 -5.71 -22.55
N ILE A 256 1.33 -6.43 -23.19
CA ILE A 256 2.73 -6.53 -22.75
C ILE A 256 3.36 -5.13 -22.73
N GLU A 257 3.21 -4.36 -23.82
CA GLU A 257 3.69 -2.98 -23.92
C GLU A 257 3.04 -2.06 -22.86
N GLY A 258 1.73 -2.22 -22.64
CA GLY A 258 1.00 -1.55 -21.57
C GLY A 258 1.57 -1.86 -20.18
N ASN A 259 1.96 -3.12 -19.91
CA ASN A 259 2.58 -3.53 -18.65
C ASN A 259 3.94 -2.84 -18.45
N PHE A 260 4.82 -2.86 -19.46
CA PHE A 260 6.11 -2.16 -19.41
C PHE A 260 5.94 -0.66 -19.18
N THR A 261 5.06 -0.02 -19.94
CA THR A 261 4.79 1.41 -19.83
C THR A 261 4.20 1.77 -18.47
N GLY A 262 3.21 0.99 -18.00
CA GLY A 262 2.61 1.16 -16.69
C GLY A 262 3.63 1.03 -15.56
N LEU A 263 4.55 0.06 -15.67
CA LEU A 263 5.61 -0.17 -14.69
C LEU A 263 6.59 1.01 -14.63
N ARG A 264 7.08 1.51 -15.77
CA ARG A 264 7.92 2.71 -15.83
C ARG A 264 7.23 3.95 -15.25
N ARG A 265 5.99 4.21 -15.68
CA ARG A 265 5.21 5.36 -15.19
C ARG A 265 4.92 5.27 -13.70
N GLY A 266 4.69 4.07 -13.18
CA GLY A 266 4.55 3.86 -11.73
C GLY A 266 5.82 4.17 -10.96
N TYR A 267 6.98 3.76 -11.49
CA TYR A 267 8.29 4.06 -10.92
C TYR A 267 8.58 5.57 -10.88
N GLU A 268 8.17 6.30 -11.91
CA GLU A 268 8.36 7.76 -12.02
C GLU A 268 7.36 8.57 -11.20
N ALA A 269 6.09 8.16 -11.19
CA ALA A 269 4.98 8.96 -10.68
C ALA A 269 4.69 8.77 -9.18
N VAL A 270 5.36 7.82 -8.50
CA VAL A 270 5.14 7.61 -7.07
C VAL A 270 5.59 8.84 -6.28
N ALA A 271 4.69 9.36 -5.44
CA ALA A 271 5.00 10.50 -4.59
C ALA A 271 6.05 10.12 -3.52
N PRO A 272 6.85 11.10 -3.06
CA PRO A 272 7.74 10.90 -1.91
C PRO A 272 6.97 10.40 -0.68
N LEU A 273 7.71 9.74 0.22
CA LEU A 273 7.16 9.22 1.46
C LEU A 273 6.75 10.37 2.40
N ALA A 274 5.50 10.36 2.85
CA ALA A 274 5.00 11.24 3.90
C ALA A 274 4.85 10.46 5.22
N TRP A 275 5.12 11.14 6.34
CA TRP A 275 4.97 10.58 7.68
C TRP A 275 4.58 11.68 8.66
N ARG A 276 3.63 11.38 9.54
CA ARG A 276 3.34 12.22 10.71
C ARG A 276 3.96 11.57 11.93
N GLY A 277 5.15 12.04 12.32
CA GLY A 277 5.76 11.61 13.58
C GLY A 277 4.86 11.98 14.74
N GLY A 278 4.55 11.03 15.62
CA GLY A 278 4.42 11.40 17.03
C GLY A 278 5.72 12.06 17.42
N GLU A 279 5.65 13.25 18.03
CA GLU A 279 6.79 13.76 18.77
C GLU A 279 7.25 12.62 19.69
N ARG A 280 8.52 12.23 19.58
CA ARG A 280 9.16 11.58 20.71
C ARG A 280 9.20 12.68 21.77
N ALA A 281 8.22 12.66 22.67
CA ALA A 281 8.35 13.25 23.99
C ALA A 281 9.33 12.37 24.78
#